data_AF-A0A7C1Y8W3-F1
#
_entry.id   AF-A0A7C1Y8W3-F1
#
_cell.length_a   1.000
_cell.length_b   1.000
_cell.length_c   1.000
_cell.angle_alpha   90.00
_cell.angle_beta   90.00
_cell.angle_gamma   90.00
#
_symmetry.space_group_name_H-M   'P 1'
#
loop_
_entity.id
_entity.type
_entity.pdbx_description
1 polymer ?
#
loop_
_entity_poly.entity_id
_entity_poly.type
_entity_poly.pdbx_seq_one_letter_code
_entity_poly.pdbx_strand_id
1 'polypeptide(L)'
;MTELQETEMLKKELFGLFQYIQRVREEIVAIERDADDVHQFESMSDQLDAIVKATEEATETIMIAMEGNEEAVVELKKTITDPEQTALLVKIVENGQKVFEACAFQDITGQRVTKIAKSVTYVEKRVNALMDIWGKEELEKVEIKPEEKKTEDEKMLHGPQLEKENSLGQSEIDALFD
;
A
#
# COMPACT_ATOMS: atom_id res chain seq x y z
N MET A 1 21.48 32.03 -39.74
CA MET A 1 21.90 31.99 -38.33
C MET A 1 23.40 32.14 -38.32
N THR A 2 23.93 33.09 -37.55
CA THR A 2 25.38 33.23 -37.32
C THR A 2 25.82 32.24 -36.23
N GLU A 3 27.02 31.66 -36.31
CA GLU A 3 27.57 30.71 -35.30
C GLU A 3 27.44 31.22 -33.84
N LEU A 4 27.51 32.54 -33.65
CA LEU A 4 27.27 33.20 -32.36
C LEU A 4 25.85 33.01 -31.82
N GLN A 5 24.83 33.00 -32.69
CA GLN A 5 23.44 32.77 -32.29
C GLN A 5 23.18 31.31 -31.92
N GLU A 6 23.81 30.36 -32.60
CA GLU A 6 23.72 28.93 -32.27
C GLU A 6 24.42 28.63 -30.94
N THR A 7 25.59 29.22 -30.71
CA THR A 7 26.33 29.07 -29.45
C THR A 7 25.56 29.61 -28.25
N GLU A 8 24.91 30.78 -28.38
CA GLU A 8 24.07 31.35 -27.31
C GLU A 8 22.79 30.53 -27.07
N MET A 9 22.22 29.94 -28.12
CA MET A 9 21.07 29.03 -28.00
C MET A 9 21.44 27.75 -27.24
N LEU A 10 22.55 27.10 -27.63
CA LEU A 10 23.10 25.93 -26.95
C LEU A 10 23.42 26.22 -25.48
N LYS A 11 24.00 27.39 -25.18
CA LYS A 11 24.29 27.81 -23.81
C LYS A 11 23.01 27.98 -22.98
N LYS A 12 21.96 28.55 -23.55
CA LYS A 12 20.65 28.70 -22.90
C LYS A 12 20.00 27.34 -22.63
N GLU A 13 20.07 26.42 -23.58
CA GLU A 13 19.57 25.05 -23.42
C GLU A 13 20.34 24.28 -22.34
N LEU A 14 21.68 24.36 -22.35
CA LEU A 14 22.54 23.74 -21.34
C LEU A 14 22.26 24.30 -19.94
N PHE A 15 22.06 25.61 -19.83
CA PHE A 15 21.70 26.24 -18.56
C PHE A 15 20.33 25.80 -18.07
N GLY A 16 19.35 25.68 -18.97
CA GLY A 16 18.03 25.12 -18.64
C GLY A 16 18.11 23.66 -18.16
N LEU A 17 18.93 22.84 -18.83
CA LEU A 17 19.17 21.46 -18.42
C LEU A 17 19.83 21.38 -17.04
N PHE A 18 20.82 22.25 -16.78
CA PHE A 18 21.47 22.33 -15.48
C PHE A 18 20.48 22.70 -14.37
N GLN A 19 19.64 23.72 -14.57
CA GLN A 19 18.60 24.10 -13.60
C GLN A 19 17.61 22.96 -13.35
N TYR A 20 17.24 22.23 -14.40
CA TYR A 20 16.35 21.07 -14.28
C TYR A 20 17.01 19.95 -13.46
N ILE A 21 18.28 19.64 -13.71
CA ILE A 21 19.03 18.64 -12.94
C ILE A 21 19.13 19.06 -11.47
N GLN A 22 19.36 20.34 -11.16
CA GLN A 22 19.39 20.81 -9.76
C GLN A 22 18.02 20.66 -9.08
N ARG A 23 16.92 20.99 -9.76
CA ARG A 23 15.58 20.76 -9.22
C ARG A 23 15.31 19.28 -8.97
N VAL A 24 15.63 18.40 -9.92
CA VAL A 24 15.46 16.94 -9.76
C VAL A 24 16.29 16.42 -8.59
N ARG A 25 17.49 16.98 -8.38
CA ARG A 25 18.32 16.67 -7.23
C ARG A 25 17.66 17.10 -5.93
N GLU A 26 17.13 18.33 -5.84
CA GLU A 26 16.38 18.80 -4.66
C GLU A 26 15.17 17.91 -4.35
N GLU A 27 14.40 17.52 -5.37
CA GLU A 27 13.24 16.63 -5.22
C GLU A 27 13.63 15.23 -4.74
N ILE A 28 14.73 14.66 -5.25
CA ILE A 28 15.23 13.35 -4.80
C ILE A 28 15.72 13.39 -3.36
N VAL A 29 16.44 14.44 -2.96
CA VAL A 29 16.88 14.60 -1.56
C VAL A 29 15.67 14.83 -0.64
N ALA A 30 14.61 15.51 -1.10
CA ALA A 30 13.40 15.71 -0.30
C ALA A 30 12.70 14.37 -0.02
N ILE A 31 12.58 13.55 -1.06
CA ILE A 31 12.05 12.18 -0.96
C ILE A 31 12.87 11.33 0.02
N GLU A 32 14.19 11.49 0.09
CA GLU A 32 15.04 10.74 1.01
C GLU A 32 15.04 11.27 2.44
N ARG A 33 15.02 12.59 2.67
CA ARG A 33 14.99 13.16 4.02
C ARG A 33 13.66 12.94 4.74
N ASP A 34 12.54 12.96 4.02
CA ASP A 34 11.26 12.50 4.60
C ASP A 34 11.27 10.99 4.90
N ALA A 35 12.21 10.27 4.29
CA ALA A 35 12.59 8.89 4.55
C ALA A 35 13.84 8.78 5.45
N ASP A 36 13.95 9.63 6.48
CA ASP A 36 15.03 9.58 7.51
C ASP A 36 15.18 8.18 8.17
N ASP A 37 14.24 7.27 7.91
CA ASP A 37 14.46 5.83 7.98
C ASP A 37 14.81 5.33 6.57
N VAL A 38 16.09 5.01 6.30
CA VAL A 38 16.61 4.45 5.02
C VAL A 38 15.77 3.26 4.51
N HIS A 39 14.93 2.72 5.38
CA HIS A 39 13.94 1.68 5.12
C HIS A 39 12.59 2.17 4.61
N GLN A 40 12.30 3.45 4.37
CA GLN A 40 10.92 3.89 4.11
C GLN A 40 10.33 3.39 2.77
N PHE A 41 11.15 3.30 1.71
CA PHE A 41 10.66 2.72 0.46
C PHE A 41 10.57 1.19 0.53
N GLU A 42 11.56 0.53 1.14
CA GLU A 42 11.48 -0.89 1.48
C GLU A 42 10.23 -1.17 2.33
N SER A 43 9.95 -0.32 3.31
CA SER A 43 8.80 -0.41 4.20
C SER A 43 7.50 -0.08 3.49
N MET A 44 7.48 0.83 2.52
CA MET A 44 6.27 1.11 1.71
C MET A 44 5.93 -0.08 0.82
N SER A 45 6.93 -0.71 0.19
CA SER A 45 6.72 -1.95 -0.58
C SER A 45 6.23 -3.07 0.34
N ASP A 46 6.88 -3.25 1.49
CA ASP A 46 6.50 -4.24 2.50
C ASP A 46 5.09 -3.96 3.07
N GLN A 47 4.71 -2.70 3.27
CA GLN A 47 3.37 -2.29 3.71
C GLN A 47 2.31 -2.57 2.64
N LEU A 48 2.61 -2.31 1.37
CA LEU A 48 1.69 -2.64 0.27
C LEU A 48 1.50 -4.15 0.14
N ASP A 49 2.57 -4.93 0.28
CA ASP A 49 2.48 -6.40 0.29
C ASP A 49 1.72 -6.92 1.53
N ALA A 50 1.93 -6.32 2.70
CA ALA A 50 1.18 -6.64 3.92
C ALA A 50 -0.32 -6.31 3.78
N ILE A 51 -0.67 -5.21 3.11
CA ILE A 51 -2.07 -4.89 2.78
C ILE A 51 -2.67 -5.99 1.90
N VAL A 52 -1.97 -6.39 0.83
CA VAL A 52 -2.45 -7.48 -0.05
C VAL A 52 -2.71 -8.74 0.77
N LYS A 53 -1.71 -9.19 1.53
CA LYS A 53 -1.81 -10.39 2.37
C LYS A 53 -2.95 -10.32 3.38
N ALA A 54 -3.04 -9.23 4.14
CA ALA A 54 -4.10 -9.05 5.13
C ALA A 54 -5.50 -9.04 4.49
N THR A 55 -5.64 -8.46 3.29
CA THR A 55 -6.92 -8.47 2.58
C THR A 55 -7.26 -9.84 2.00
N GLU A 56 -6.27 -10.65 1.60
CA GLU A 56 -6.48 -12.04 1.17
C GLU A 56 -6.92 -12.91 2.35
N GLU A 57 -6.23 -12.83 3.49
CA GLU A 57 -6.56 -13.59 4.72
C GLU A 57 -7.94 -13.24 5.27
N ALA A 58 -8.28 -11.95 5.30
CA ALA A 58 -9.62 -11.50 5.68
C ALA A 58 -10.70 -12.04 4.73
N THR A 59 -10.42 -12.06 3.43
CA THR A 59 -11.35 -12.59 2.42
C THR A 59 -11.55 -14.10 2.57
N GLU A 60 -10.46 -14.85 2.77
CA GLU A 60 -10.52 -16.29 3.05
C GLU A 60 -11.35 -16.59 4.30
N THR A 61 -11.12 -15.83 5.38
CA THR A 61 -11.90 -15.97 6.63
C THR A 61 -13.39 -15.74 6.40
N ILE A 62 -13.76 -14.72 5.61
CA ILE A 62 -15.17 -14.44 5.26
C ILE A 62 -15.76 -15.60 4.46
N MET A 63 -15.04 -16.13 3.47
CA MET A 63 -15.52 -17.24 2.64
C MET A 63 -15.74 -18.50 3.48
N ILE A 64 -14.80 -18.88 4.34
CA ILE A 64 -14.93 -20.03 5.25
C ILE A 64 -16.14 -19.86 6.18
N ALA A 65 -16.34 -18.66 6.72
CA ALA A 65 -17.51 -18.39 7.57
C ALA A 65 -18.84 -18.52 6.80
N MET A 66 -18.88 -18.11 5.54
CA MET A 66 -20.06 -18.29 4.68
C MET A 66 -20.31 -19.76 4.32
N GLU A 67 -19.26 -20.53 4.05
CA GLU A 67 -19.37 -21.98 3.83
C GLU A 67 -19.96 -22.68 5.07
N GLY A 68 -19.47 -22.34 6.27
CA GLY A 68 -20.02 -22.87 7.52
C GLY A 68 -21.49 -22.49 7.75
N ASN A 69 -21.90 -21.29 7.34
CA ASN A 69 -23.31 -20.89 7.38
C ASN A 69 -24.16 -21.71 6.41
N GLU A 70 -23.65 -22.02 5.21
CA GLU A 70 -24.36 -22.83 4.23
C GLU A 70 -24.54 -24.27 4.74
N GLU A 71 -23.51 -24.86 5.35
CA GLU A 71 -23.60 -26.18 6.00
C GLU A 71 -24.67 -26.20 7.11
N ALA A 72 -24.69 -25.17 7.98
CA ALA A 72 -25.70 -25.05 9.02
C ALA A 72 -27.12 -24.94 8.43
N VAL A 73 -27.29 -24.19 7.34
CA VAL A 73 -28.57 -24.10 6.63
C VAL A 73 -28.99 -25.45 6.03
N VAL A 74 -28.05 -26.23 5.48
CA VAL A 74 -28.31 -27.58 4.96
C VAL A 74 -28.82 -28.50 6.07
N GLU A 75 -28.22 -28.46 7.27
CA GLU A 75 -28.70 -29.24 8.41
C GLU A 75 -30.10 -28.78 8.87
N LEU A 76 -30.36 -27.47 8.92
CA LEU A 76 -31.66 -26.92 9.29
C LEU A 76 -32.77 -27.36 8.31
N LYS A 77 -32.47 -27.40 7.00
CA LYS A 77 -33.42 -27.85 5.96
C LYS A 77 -33.86 -29.31 6.13
N LYS A 78 -33.13 -30.15 6.86
CA LYS A 78 -33.53 -31.55 7.13
C LYS A 78 -34.66 -31.64 8.16
N THR A 79 -34.81 -30.64 9.01
CA THR A 79 -35.73 -30.66 10.16
C THR A 79 -36.90 -29.70 9.99
N ILE A 80 -36.69 -28.58 9.31
CA ILE A 80 -37.72 -27.57 9.05
C ILE A 80 -38.57 -27.97 7.85
N THR A 81 -39.88 -28.06 8.06
CA THR A 81 -40.88 -28.42 7.03
C THR A 81 -41.83 -27.28 6.69
N ASP A 82 -41.80 -26.19 7.47
CA ASP A 82 -42.64 -25.02 7.22
C ASP A 82 -42.21 -24.30 5.93
N PRO A 83 -43.14 -24.04 4.99
CA PRO A 83 -42.81 -23.42 3.70
C PRO A 83 -42.24 -22.00 3.82
N GLU A 84 -42.73 -21.18 4.75
CA GLU A 84 -42.24 -19.80 4.93
C GLU A 84 -40.83 -19.79 5.51
N GLN A 85 -40.56 -20.63 6.51
CA GLN A 85 -39.23 -20.81 7.07
C GLN A 85 -38.24 -21.38 6.03
N THR A 86 -38.69 -22.33 5.21
CA THR A 86 -37.87 -22.89 4.13
C THR A 86 -37.48 -21.82 3.10
N ALA A 87 -38.40 -20.91 2.75
CA ALA A 87 -38.10 -19.78 1.87
C ALA A 87 -37.04 -18.83 2.45
N LEU A 88 -37.07 -18.59 3.77
CA LEU A 88 -36.04 -17.81 4.45
C LEU A 88 -34.66 -18.49 4.38
N LEU A 89 -34.59 -19.81 4.57
CA LEU A 89 -33.34 -20.57 4.43
C LEU A 89 -32.76 -20.50 3.01
N VAL A 90 -33.61 -20.55 1.98
CA VAL A 90 -33.19 -20.35 0.59
C VAL A 90 -32.59 -18.95 0.41
N LYS A 91 -33.25 -17.92 0.94
CA LYS A 91 -32.76 -16.54 0.87
C LYS A 91 -31.40 -16.34 1.56
N ILE A 92 -31.13 -17.06 2.65
CA ILE A 92 -29.80 -17.02 3.32
C ILE A 92 -28.71 -17.57 2.38
N VAL A 93 -28.96 -18.70 1.72
CA VAL A 93 -28.00 -19.28 0.75
C VAL A 93 -27.78 -18.35 -0.43
N GLU A 94 -28.84 -17.76 -0.99
CA GLU A 94 -28.74 -16.78 -2.09
C GLU A 94 -27.92 -15.54 -1.69
N ASN A 95 -28.06 -15.08 -0.45
CA ASN A 95 -27.24 -13.98 0.06
C ASN A 95 -25.77 -14.39 0.21
N GLY A 96 -25.49 -15.61 0.71
CA GLY A 96 -24.14 -16.16 0.77
C GLY A 96 -23.46 -16.23 -0.60
N GLN A 97 -24.19 -16.66 -1.63
CA GLN A 97 -23.71 -16.67 -3.02
C GLN A 97 -23.29 -15.29 -3.52
N LYS A 98 -24.04 -14.24 -3.18
CA LYS A 98 -23.67 -12.85 -3.52
C LYS A 98 -22.41 -12.39 -2.80
N VAL A 99 -22.18 -12.86 -1.57
CA VAL A 99 -20.93 -12.58 -0.84
C VAL A 99 -19.76 -13.25 -1.55
N PHE A 100 -19.87 -14.53 -1.94
CA PHE A 100 -18.82 -15.20 -2.71
C PHE A 100 -18.49 -14.49 -4.02
N GLU A 101 -19.51 -14.05 -4.77
CA GLU A 101 -19.32 -13.29 -6.01
C GLU A 101 -18.64 -11.94 -5.75
N ALA A 102 -19.01 -11.23 -4.69
CA ALA A 102 -18.38 -9.98 -4.31
C ALA A 102 -16.91 -10.18 -3.90
N CYS A 103 -16.61 -11.21 -3.12
CA CYS A 103 -15.26 -11.56 -2.70
C CYS A 103 -14.38 -11.99 -3.89
N ALA A 104 -14.94 -12.59 -4.95
CA ALA A 104 -14.19 -12.94 -6.15
C ALA A 104 -13.58 -11.72 -6.87
N PHE A 105 -14.13 -10.51 -6.70
CA PHE A 105 -13.53 -9.28 -7.21
C PHE A 105 -12.27 -8.83 -6.44
N GLN A 106 -12.02 -9.38 -5.25
CA GLN A 106 -10.82 -9.08 -4.47
C GLN A 106 -9.55 -9.56 -5.19
N ASP A 107 -9.60 -10.67 -5.93
CA ASP A 107 -8.46 -11.17 -6.72
C ASP A 107 -7.94 -10.12 -7.73
N ILE A 108 -8.85 -9.43 -8.43
CA ILE A 108 -8.48 -8.34 -9.36
C ILE A 108 -7.88 -7.15 -8.60
N THR A 109 -8.36 -6.88 -7.38
CA THR A 109 -7.84 -5.80 -6.54
C THR A 109 -6.44 -6.14 -6.04
N GLY A 110 -6.22 -7.34 -5.52
CA GLY A 110 -4.91 -7.85 -5.11
C GLY A 110 -3.89 -7.75 -6.25
N GLN A 111 -4.22 -8.27 -7.43
CA GLN A 111 -3.35 -8.17 -8.61
C GLN A 111 -2.99 -6.73 -8.99
N ARG A 112 -3.95 -5.80 -8.90
CA ARG A 112 -3.69 -4.37 -9.18
C ARG A 112 -2.78 -3.74 -8.15
N VAL A 113 -2.99 -4.02 -6.86
CA VAL A 113 -2.14 -3.51 -5.78
C VAL A 113 -0.73 -4.09 -5.89
N THR A 114 -0.58 -5.39 -6.16
CA THR A 114 0.74 -6.01 -6.42
C THR A 114 1.46 -5.34 -7.60
N LYS A 115 0.73 -4.96 -8.66
CA LYS A 115 1.32 -4.22 -9.79
C LYS A 115 1.80 -2.84 -9.37
N ILE A 116 1.03 -2.14 -8.54
CA ILE A 116 1.41 -0.84 -7.97
C ILE A 116 2.66 -1.00 -7.10
N ALA A 117 2.70 -1.99 -6.19
CA ALA A 117 3.85 -2.29 -5.35
C ALA A 117 5.13 -2.46 -6.19
N LYS A 118 5.07 -3.30 -7.25
CA LYS A 118 6.19 -3.48 -8.19
C LYS A 118 6.64 -2.18 -8.88
N SER A 119 5.71 -1.29 -9.19
CA SER A 119 6.04 0.02 -9.78
C SER A 119 6.72 0.94 -8.76
N VAL A 120 6.29 0.93 -7.49
CA VAL A 120 6.92 1.68 -6.40
C VAL A 120 8.35 1.17 -6.17
N THR A 121 8.56 -0.15 -6.06
CA THR A 121 9.90 -0.75 -5.96
C THR A 121 10.80 -0.40 -7.15
N TYR A 122 10.23 -0.27 -8.35
CA TYR A 122 10.99 0.15 -9.53
C TYR A 122 11.45 1.61 -9.44
N VAL A 123 10.57 2.50 -8.96
CA VAL A 123 10.90 3.92 -8.75
C VAL A 123 11.98 4.05 -7.67
N GLU A 124 11.83 3.35 -6.55
CA GLU A 124 12.82 3.27 -5.47
C GLU A 124 14.22 2.90 -6.00
N LYS A 125 14.33 1.81 -6.75
CA LYS A 125 15.62 1.37 -7.33
C LYS A 125 16.28 2.44 -8.20
N ARG A 126 15.48 3.25 -8.91
CA ARG A 126 16.00 4.33 -9.76
C ARG A 126 16.43 5.54 -8.93
N VAL A 127 15.68 5.90 -7.90
CA VAL A 127 16.05 6.96 -6.96
C VAL A 127 17.35 6.60 -6.26
N ASN A 128 17.48 5.39 -5.72
CA ASN A 128 18.70 4.90 -5.08
C ASN A 128 19.89 4.91 -6.03
N ALA A 129 19.71 4.46 -7.29
CA ALA A 129 20.77 4.52 -8.29
C ALA A 129 21.21 5.96 -8.63
N LEU A 130 20.28 6.92 -8.66
CA LEU A 130 20.61 8.34 -8.87
C LEU A 130 21.38 8.91 -7.68
N MET A 131 21.01 8.51 -6.46
CA MET A 131 21.74 8.90 -5.26
C MET A 131 23.18 8.35 -5.24
N ASP A 132 23.38 7.09 -5.61
CA ASP A 132 24.70 6.47 -5.71
C ASP A 132 25.60 7.20 -6.72
N ILE A 133 25.04 7.68 -7.83
CA ILE A 133 25.77 8.45 -8.85
C ILE A 133 26.20 9.82 -8.31
N TRP A 134 25.38 10.48 -7.51
CA TRP A 134 25.67 11.82 -7.00
C TRP A 134 26.54 11.82 -5.74
N GLY A 135 26.53 10.74 -4.96
CA GLY A 135 27.28 10.59 -3.73
C GLY A 135 26.60 11.25 -2.53
N LYS A 136 26.51 10.51 -1.41
CA LYS A 136 25.80 10.93 -0.19
C LYS A 136 26.29 12.27 0.38
N GLU A 137 27.60 12.49 0.41
CA GLU A 137 28.22 13.73 0.92
C GLU A 137 27.78 15.00 0.18
N GLU A 138 27.47 14.86 -1.11
CA GLU A 138 27.02 15.97 -1.95
C GLU A 138 25.51 16.21 -1.79
N LEU A 139 24.73 15.18 -1.48
CA LEU A 139 23.29 15.29 -1.26
C LEU A 139 22.95 15.87 0.12
N GLU A 140 23.74 15.56 1.15
CA GLU A 140 23.57 16.12 2.50
C GLU A 140 23.69 17.65 2.54
N LYS A 141 24.45 18.23 1.59
CA LYS A 141 24.64 19.68 1.44
C LYS A 141 23.44 20.42 0.84
N VAL A 142 22.46 19.69 0.30
CA VAL A 142 21.24 20.29 -0.27
C VAL A 142 20.34 20.71 0.88
N GLU A 143 20.11 22.02 1.04
CA GLU A 143 19.13 22.54 2.00
C GLU A 143 17.71 22.34 1.45
N ILE A 144 16.88 21.62 2.20
CA ILE A 144 15.47 21.38 1.86
C ILE A 144 14.62 22.17 2.84
N LYS A 145 13.55 22.80 2.35
CA LYS A 145 12.57 23.42 3.23
C LYS A 145 11.82 22.32 4.00
N PRO A 146 11.67 22.43 5.33
CA PRO A 146 10.93 21.43 6.09
C PRO A 146 9.46 21.39 5.63
N GLU A 147 8.92 20.18 5.46
CA GLU A 147 7.50 19.97 5.18
C GLU A 147 6.61 20.43 6.35
N GLU A 148 5.33 20.69 6.04
CA GLU A 148 4.31 20.99 7.05
C GLU A 148 4.13 19.80 8.00
N LYS A 149 4.11 20.08 9.31
CA LYS A 149 3.94 19.03 10.33
C LYS A 149 2.59 18.33 10.13
N LYS A 150 2.61 16.99 10.04
CA LYS A 150 1.41 16.12 10.07
C LYS A 150 0.46 16.55 11.19
N THR A 151 -0.82 16.61 10.86
CA THR A 151 -1.91 16.86 11.82
C THR A 151 -2.01 15.71 12.83
N GLU A 152 -2.69 15.95 13.96
CA GLU A 152 -2.87 14.91 14.99
C GLU A 152 -3.66 13.70 14.44
N ASP A 153 -4.65 13.94 13.58
CA ASP A 153 -5.45 12.87 12.96
C ASP A 153 -4.62 11.98 12.03
N GLU A 154 -3.72 12.58 11.24
CA GLU A 154 -2.81 11.83 10.35
C GLU A 154 -1.81 10.97 11.13
N LYS A 155 -1.50 11.31 12.38
CA LYS A 155 -0.64 10.50 13.26
C LYS A 155 -1.35 9.27 13.81
N MET A 156 -2.69 9.26 13.83
CA MET A 156 -3.48 8.11 14.33
C MET A 156 -3.74 7.06 13.25
N LEU A 157 -3.46 7.36 11.97
CA LEU A 157 -3.60 6.42 10.86
C LEU A 157 -2.41 5.47 10.85
N HIS A 158 -2.55 4.33 11.54
CA HIS A 158 -1.60 3.23 11.44
C HIS A 158 -2.03 2.28 10.32
N GLY A 159 -1.05 1.85 9.51
CA GLY A 159 -1.24 0.77 8.53
C GLY A 159 -1.33 -0.59 9.20
N PRO A 160 -1.58 -1.67 8.44
CA PRO A 160 -1.48 -3.03 8.96
C PRO A 160 -0.10 -3.25 9.59
N GLN A 161 -0.07 -3.84 10.79
CA GLN A 161 1.19 -4.15 11.46
C GLN A 161 1.99 -5.13 10.61
N LEU A 162 3.25 -4.77 10.33
CA LEU A 162 4.19 -5.68 9.68
C LEU A 162 4.57 -6.79 10.68
N GLU A 163 4.83 -8.01 10.20
CA GLU A 163 5.24 -9.14 11.06
C GLU A 163 6.51 -8.86 11.91
N LYS A 164 7.28 -7.83 11.53
CA LYS A 164 8.49 -7.37 12.24
C LYS A 164 8.21 -6.34 13.34
N GLU A 165 7.02 -5.76 13.39
CA GLU A 165 6.59 -4.87 14.48
C GLU A 165 5.95 -5.71 15.57
N ASN A 166 6.34 -5.46 16.83
CA ASN A 166 5.88 -6.19 18.01
C ASN A 166 4.34 -6.22 18.04
N SER A 167 3.75 -7.32 17.58
CA SER A 167 2.35 -7.62 17.84
C SER A 167 2.22 -7.80 19.34
N LEU A 168 1.35 -7.00 19.96
CA LEU A 168 0.90 -7.30 21.32
C LEU A 168 0.24 -8.68 21.24
N GLY A 169 0.83 -9.67 21.92
CA GLY A 169 0.29 -11.02 21.90
C GLY A 169 -1.12 -11.02 22.49
N GLN A 170 -1.99 -11.94 22.06
CA GLN A 170 -3.33 -12.09 22.65
C GLN A 170 -3.26 -12.22 24.18
N SER A 171 -2.19 -12.83 24.71
CA SER A 171 -1.91 -12.89 26.16
C SER A 171 -1.67 -11.54 26.83
N GLU A 172 -1.13 -10.55 26.12
CA GLU A 172 -0.94 -9.19 26.63
C GLU A 172 -2.23 -8.38 26.53
N ILE A 173 -3.06 -8.64 25.51
CA ILE A 173 -4.41 -8.07 25.40
C ILE A 173 -5.28 -8.57 26.55
N ASP A 174 -5.27 -9.88 26.82
CA ASP A 174 -6.07 -10.48 27.89
C ASP A 174 -5.65 -9.93 29.27
N ALA A 175 -4.35 -9.68 29.49
CA ALA A 175 -3.82 -9.08 30.72
C ALA A 175 -4.20 -7.60 30.96
N LEU A 176 -4.74 -6.90 29.95
CA LEU A 176 -5.26 -5.53 30.06
C LEU A 176 -6.71 -5.48 30.52
N PHE A 177 -7.44 -6.60 30.44
CA PHE A 177 -8.87 -6.71 30.77
C PHE A 177 -9.16 -7.60 31.99
N ASP A 178 -8.13 -8.19 32.60
CA ASP A 178 -8.16 -8.87 33.92
C ASP A 178 -7.65 -7.96 35.06
#